data_AF-A0A349UWT0-F1
#
_entry.id   AF-A0A349UWT0-F1
#
_cell.length_a   1.000
_cell.length_b   1.000
_cell.length_c   1.000
_cell.angle_alpha   90.00
_cell.angle_beta   90.00
_cell.angle_gamma   90.00
#
_symmetry.space_group_name_H-M   'P 1'
#
loop_
_entity.id
_entity.type
_entity.pdbx_description
1 polymer ?
#
loop_
_entity_poly.entity_id
_entity_poly.type
_entity_poly.pdbx_seq_one_letter_code
_entity_poly.pdbx_strand_id
1 'polypeptide(L)'
;RCLSFSIDITREPVPVVPAAHYTCGGITTDLDGRTDLEGLYALGENAHSGLHGANRLASNSLLECIVFSERAAPAILKQLESSRPIGPRPPDWDESQVSDPDELVVVAHNWEELRRFMWDYVGIVRTSRRLQRAANRLHLLHEEIRDFYSHFRVDRDLLELRNLVAVSELIVRCAAERRESRGLHFTQDFPSPVPGQRHDTVLRPSPKD
;
A
#
# COMPACT_ATOMS: atom_id res chain seq x y z
N ARG A 1 -23.66 -7.93 -19.86
CA ARG A 1 -22.78 -6.74 -19.76
C ARG A 1 -21.83 -6.61 -20.94
N CYS A 2 -21.13 -7.65 -21.44
CA CYS A 2 -20.27 -7.49 -22.63
C CYS A 2 -21.04 -7.03 -23.88
N LEU A 3 -22.21 -7.63 -24.15
CA LEU A 3 -23.08 -7.21 -25.26
C LEU A 3 -23.52 -5.73 -25.19
N SER A 4 -23.64 -5.13 -24.00
CA SER A 4 -23.96 -3.70 -23.87
C SER A 4 -22.78 -2.78 -24.21
N PHE A 5 -21.56 -3.33 -24.25
CA PHE A 5 -20.37 -2.66 -24.80
C PHE A 5 -20.11 -3.06 -26.25
N SER A 6 -21.10 -3.67 -26.93
CA SER A 6 -20.98 -4.19 -28.30
C SER A 6 -19.91 -5.27 -28.47
N ILE A 7 -19.70 -6.10 -27.43
CA ILE A 7 -18.78 -7.25 -27.48
C ILE A 7 -19.60 -8.54 -27.36
N ASP A 8 -19.70 -9.30 -28.45
CA ASP A 8 -20.32 -10.62 -28.47
C ASP A 8 -19.29 -11.71 -28.16
N ILE A 9 -19.20 -12.11 -26.88
CA ILE A 9 -18.24 -13.11 -26.39
C ILE A 9 -18.37 -14.49 -27.05
N THR A 10 -19.48 -14.77 -27.76
CA THR A 10 -19.65 -16.02 -28.51
C THR A 10 -19.01 -15.97 -29.89
N ARG A 11 -18.66 -14.77 -30.37
CA ARG A 11 -18.15 -14.51 -31.72
C ARG A 11 -16.79 -13.83 -31.74
N GLU A 12 -16.49 -13.00 -30.75
CA GLU A 12 -15.25 -12.22 -30.68
C GLU A 12 -14.61 -12.29 -29.28
N PRO A 13 -13.27 -12.22 -29.19
CA PRO A 13 -12.56 -12.23 -27.93
C PRO A 13 -12.79 -10.94 -27.13
N VAL A 14 -12.78 -11.05 -25.80
CA VAL A 14 -12.81 -9.88 -24.92
C VAL A 14 -11.42 -9.23 -24.90
N PRO A 15 -11.28 -7.91 -25.14
CA PRO A 15 -10.01 -7.21 -25.01
C PRO A 15 -9.60 -7.16 -23.55
N VAL A 16 -8.38 -7.62 -23.24
CA VAL A 16 -7.85 -7.67 -21.88
C VAL A 16 -6.44 -7.07 -21.82
N VAL A 17 -6.13 -6.46 -20.68
CA VAL A 17 -4.80 -5.98 -20.33
C VAL A 17 -4.50 -6.37 -18.88
N PRO A 18 -3.23 -6.60 -18.51
CA PRO A 18 -2.86 -6.78 -17.11
C PRO A 18 -3.25 -5.55 -16.29
N ALA A 19 -3.64 -5.76 -15.03
CA ALA A 19 -3.93 -4.69 -14.08
C ALA A 19 -3.42 -5.06 -12.69
N ALA A 20 -3.10 -4.05 -11.87
CA ALA A 20 -2.87 -4.26 -10.45
C ALA A 20 -4.12 -4.86 -9.80
N HIS A 21 -3.95 -5.89 -8.98
CA HIS A 21 -5.07 -6.70 -8.50
C HIS A 21 -5.00 -7.05 -7.01
N TYR A 22 -3.81 -7.33 -6.47
CA TYR A 22 -3.64 -7.75 -5.07
C TYR A 22 -2.29 -7.32 -4.51
N THR A 23 -2.25 -6.96 -3.24
CA THR A 23 -1.02 -6.58 -2.52
C THR A 23 -0.52 -7.72 -1.64
N CYS A 24 0.67 -8.27 -1.95
CA CYS A 24 1.28 -9.34 -1.13
C CYS A 24 2.11 -8.79 0.06
N GLY A 25 2.51 -7.52 -0.01
CA GLY A 25 3.11 -6.81 1.12
C GLY A 25 2.03 -6.25 2.04
N GLY A 26 2.46 -5.61 3.13
CA GLY A 26 1.53 -5.08 4.13
C GLY A 26 2.23 -4.90 5.47
N ILE A 27 1.43 -4.72 6.52
CA ILE A 27 1.89 -4.61 7.90
C ILE A 27 2.41 -5.98 8.34
N THR A 28 3.66 -6.07 8.79
CA THR A 28 4.22 -7.34 9.28
C THR A 28 3.45 -7.83 10.50
N THR A 29 3.03 -9.09 10.47
CA THR A 29 2.35 -9.73 11.61
C THR A 29 2.91 -11.10 11.94
N ASP A 30 2.66 -11.56 13.16
CA ASP A 30 2.77 -12.97 13.51
C ASP A 30 1.61 -13.81 12.93
N LEU A 31 1.60 -15.11 13.22
CA LEU A 31 0.55 -16.05 12.77
C LEU A 31 -0.80 -15.89 13.48
N ASP A 32 -0.88 -15.03 14.49
CA ASP A 32 -2.11 -14.65 15.18
C ASP A 32 -2.53 -13.22 14.79
N GLY A 33 -1.87 -12.61 13.80
CA GLY A 33 -2.17 -11.29 13.27
C GLY A 33 -1.66 -10.12 14.13
N ARG A 34 -0.82 -10.38 15.13
CA ARG A 34 -0.24 -9.33 15.99
C ARG A 34 0.85 -8.58 15.24
N THR A 35 0.82 -7.26 15.34
CA THR A 35 1.93 -6.41 14.88
C THR A 35 3.01 -6.29 15.96
N ASP A 36 4.09 -5.55 15.67
CA ASP A 36 5.09 -5.16 16.67
C ASP A 36 4.62 -4.05 17.62
N LEU A 37 3.43 -3.48 17.38
CA LEU A 37 2.75 -2.57 18.29
C LEU A 37 1.73 -3.31 19.15
N GLU A 38 1.89 -3.21 20.47
CA GLU A 38 1.00 -3.86 21.42
C GLU A 38 -0.46 -3.41 21.25
N GLY A 39 -1.36 -4.37 21.08
CA GLY A 39 -2.80 -4.10 20.92
C GLY A 39 -3.21 -3.71 19.49
N LEU A 40 -2.27 -3.65 18.55
CA LEU A 40 -2.56 -3.47 17.14
C LEU A 40 -2.42 -4.79 16.39
N TYR A 41 -3.48 -5.13 15.65
CA TYR A 41 -3.57 -6.32 14.80
C TYR A 41 -3.83 -5.91 13.35
N ALA A 42 -3.32 -6.70 12.40
CA ALA A 42 -3.59 -6.54 10.97
C ALA A 42 -3.91 -7.91 10.36
N LEU A 43 -4.91 -7.96 9.47
CA LEU A 43 -5.43 -9.22 8.90
C LEU A 43 -5.87 -9.00 7.45
N GLY A 44 -5.74 -10.03 6.63
CA GLY A 44 -6.12 -9.98 5.21
C GLY A 44 -5.13 -9.17 4.38
N GLU A 45 -5.61 -8.49 3.34
CA GLU A 45 -4.74 -7.86 2.32
C GLU A 45 -3.91 -6.68 2.86
N ASN A 46 -4.23 -6.11 4.02
CA ASN A 46 -3.39 -5.08 4.63
C ASN A 46 -2.20 -5.65 5.43
N ALA A 47 -2.15 -6.96 5.63
CA ALA A 47 -1.15 -7.65 6.44
C ALA A 47 -0.14 -8.38 5.55
N HIS A 48 1.09 -8.43 6.04
CA HIS A 48 2.12 -9.33 5.54
C HIS A 48 2.30 -10.47 6.55
N SER A 49 1.43 -11.46 6.43
CA SER A 49 1.43 -12.70 7.24
C SER A 49 2.54 -13.68 6.84
N GLY A 50 3.22 -13.44 5.73
CA GLY A 50 4.17 -14.34 5.09
C GLY A 50 3.55 -15.41 4.18
N LEU A 51 2.22 -15.57 4.18
CA LEU A 51 1.53 -16.63 3.42
C LEU A 51 1.77 -16.55 1.91
N HIS A 52 1.74 -15.35 1.34
CA HIS A 52 1.80 -15.15 -0.13
C HIS A 52 3.22 -15.01 -0.68
N GLY A 53 4.21 -14.76 0.19
CA GLY A 53 5.59 -14.47 -0.22
C GLY A 53 5.66 -13.43 -1.35
N ALA A 54 6.40 -13.76 -2.40
CA ALA A 54 6.58 -12.88 -3.56
C ALA A 54 5.50 -13.04 -4.67
N ASN A 55 4.57 -13.99 -4.54
CA ASN A 55 3.48 -14.19 -5.49
C ASN A 55 2.34 -15.00 -4.87
N ARG A 56 1.19 -14.36 -4.66
CA ARG A 56 -0.02 -15.01 -4.18
C ARG A 56 -0.54 -16.05 -5.20
N LEU A 57 -0.90 -17.24 -4.70
CA LEU A 57 -1.71 -18.20 -5.46
C LEU A 57 -3.18 -17.78 -5.49
N ALA A 58 -3.82 -17.94 -6.66
CA ALA A 58 -5.22 -17.58 -6.85
C ALA A 58 -6.14 -18.28 -5.82
N SER A 59 -7.22 -17.59 -5.45
CA SER A 59 -8.24 -18.05 -4.47
C SER A 59 -7.81 -18.11 -3.00
N ASN A 60 -6.57 -17.75 -2.66
CA ASN A 60 -6.11 -17.80 -1.26
C ASN A 60 -6.43 -16.56 -0.42
N SER A 61 -6.79 -15.40 -0.99
CA SER A 61 -6.99 -14.18 -0.17
C SER A 61 -8.22 -14.23 0.71
N LEU A 62 -9.34 -14.77 0.22
CA LEU A 62 -10.56 -14.90 1.03
C LEU A 62 -10.35 -15.93 2.14
N LEU A 63 -9.62 -17.01 1.82
CA LEU A 63 -9.24 -18.02 2.80
C LEU A 63 -8.32 -17.44 3.87
N GLU A 64 -7.34 -16.61 3.49
CA GLU A 64 -6.48 -15.89 4.42
C GLU A 64 -7.31 -15.06 5.40
N CYS A 65 -8.26 -14.26 4.92
CA CYS A 65 -9.11 -13.46 5.79
C CYS A 65 -9.83 -14.33 6.84
N ILE A 66 -10.48 -15.42 6.41
CA ILE A 66 -11.20 -16.31 7.33
C ILE A 66 -10.26 -16.96 8.34
N VAL A 67 -9.16 -17.55 7.87
CA VAL A 67 -8.21 -18.28 8.73
C VAL A 67 -7.56 -17.35 9.73
N PHE A 68 -7.07 -16.18 9.31
CA PHE A 68 -6.40 -15.26 10.21
C PHE A 68 -7.38 -14.58 11.17
N SER A 69 -8.62 -14.31 10.78
CA SER A 69 -9.66 -13.83 11.71
C SER A 69 -9.98 -14.85 12.82
N GLU A 70 -10.13 -16.13 12.48
CA GLU A 70 -10.35 -17.21 13.46
C GLU A 70 -9.18 -17.36 14.44
N ARG A 71 -7.94 -17.10 13.99
CA ARG A 71 -6.75 -17.13 14.86
C ARG A 71 -6.61 -15.88 15.72
N ALA A 72 -6.87 -14.71 15.16
CA ALA A 72 -6.71 -13.44 15.84
C ALA A 72 -7.79 -13.19 16.91
N ALA A 73 -9.02 -13.67 16.69
CA ALA A 73 -10.12 -13.41 17.63
C ALA A 73 -9.83 -13.91 19.07
N PRO A 74 -9.42 -15.17 19.31
CA PRO A 74 -9.03 -15.62 20.64
C PRO A 74 -7.82 -14.85 21.22
N ALA A 75 -6.86 -14.48 20.36
CA ALA A 75 -5.70 -13.71 20.76
C ALA A 75 -6.07 -12.31 21.27
N ILE A 76 -6.98 -11.62 20.55
CA ILE A 76 -7.51 -10.30 20.91
C ILE A 76 -8.30 -10.41 22.22
N LEU A 77 -9.22 -11.38 22.33
CA LEU A 77 -10.04 -11.55 23.54
C LEU A 77 -9.18 -11.77 24.78
N LYS A 78 -8.16 -12.63 24.69
CA LYS A 78 -7.21 -12.87 25.78
C LYS A 78 -6.42 -11.61 26.15
N GLN A 79 -6.03 -10.79 25.18
CA GLN A 79 -5.34 -9.53 25.46
C GLN A 79 -6.28 -8.51 26.11
N LEU A 80 -7.54 -8.46 25.71
CA LEU A 80 -8.52 -7.54 26.29
C LEU A 80 -8.75 -7.81 27.78
N GLU A 81 -8.71 -9.08 28.22
CA GLU A 81 -8.82 -9.47 29.64
C GLU A 81 -7.71 -8.89 30.53
N SER A 82 -6.50 -8.73 29.99
CA SER A 82 -5.35 -8.17 30.71
C SER A 82 -5.10 -6.69 30.39
N SER A 83 -5.73 -6.15 29.36
CA SER A 83 -5.56 -4.77 28.91
C SER A 83 -6.12 -3.79 29.93
N ARG A 84 -5.38 -2.71 30.17
CA ARG A 84 -5.88 -1.54 30.89
C ARG A 84 -5.91 -0.37 29.91
N PRO A 85 -6.84 0.58 30.05
CA PRO A 85 -6.77 1.82 29.27
C PRO A 85 -5.42 2.48 29.51
N ILE A 86 -4.64 2.67 28.44
CA ILE A 86 -3.36 3.37 28.51
C ILE A 86 -3.53 4.77 27.92
N GLY A 87 -3.14 5.77 28.69
CA GLY A 87 -2.89 7.12 28.23
C GLY A 87 -4.07 8.09 28.33
N PRO A 88 -3.79 9.40 28.33
CA PRO A 88 -4.83 10.41 28.19
C PRO A 88 -5.51 10.28 26.82
N ARG A 89 -6.79 10.62 26.77
CA ARG A 89 -7.50 10.80 25.49
C ARG A 89 -6.73 11.83 24.66
N PRO A 90 -6.46 11.57 23.35
CA PRO A 90 -5.83 12.56 22.50
C PRO A 90 -6.70 13.84 22.44
N PRO A 91 -6.10 15.02 22.25
CA PRO A 91 -6.86 16.24 22.07
C PRO A 91 -7.81 16.12 20.88
N ASP A 92 -8.93 16.82 20.94
CA ASP A 92 -9.83 16.92 19.79
C ASP A 92 -9.11 17.63 18.64
N TRP A 93 -9.51 17.32 17.40
CA TRP A 93 -8.93 17.93 16.21
C TRP A 93 -9.22 19.43 16.19
N ASP A 94 -8.16 20.24 16.05
CA ASP A 94 -8.26 21.70 15.94
C ASP A 94 -8.09 22.14 14.48
N GLU A 95 -9.19 22.57 13.87
CA GLU A 95 -9.22 23.14 12.52
C GLU A 95 -9.33 24.67 12.51
N SER A 96 -9.08 25.34 13.64
CA SER A 96 -9.21 26.80 13.76
C SER A 96 -8.16 27.59 12.98
N GLN A 97 -7.02 26.97 12.67
CA GLN A 97 -5.87 27.60 11.99
C GLN A 97 -5.81 27.28 10.49
N VAL A 98 -6.81 26.59 9.94
CA VAL A 98 -6.85 26.23 8.52
C VAL A 98 -7.98 26.95 7.79
N SER A 99 -7.78 27.15 6.49
CA SER A 99 -8.74 27.80 5.58
C SER A 99 -9.53 26.75 4.78
N ASP A 100 -10.68 27.15 4.22
CA ASP A 100 -11.37 26.30 3.26
C ASP A 100 -10.50 26.15 2.00
N PRO A 101 -10.37 24.94 1.42
CA PRO A 101 -9.52 24.71 0.27
C PRO A 101 -10.06 25.44 -0.98
N ASP A 102 -9.35 26.48 -1.42
CA ASP A 102 -9.65 27.17 -2.67
C ASP A 102 -9.31 26.33 -3.93
N GLU A 103 -8.52 25.24 -3.76
CA GLU A 103 -7.89 24.51 -4.86
C GLU A 103 -8.11 22.97 -4.81
N LEU A 104 -9.34 22.49 -4.65
CA LEU A 104 -9.66 21.05 -4.73
C LEU A 104 -9.20 20.39 -6.06
N VAL A 105 -9.08 21.18 -7.13
CA VAL A 105 -8.51 20.73 -8.42
C VAL A 105 -7.09 20.17 -8.27
N VAL A 106 -6.28 20.70 -7.36
CA VAL A 106 -4.89 20.24 -7.15
C VAL A 106 -4.88 18.81 -6.59
N VAL A 107 -5.78 18.49 -5.66
CA VAL A 107 -5.91 17.13 -5.11
C VAL A 107 -6.24 16.12 -6.22
N ALA A 108 -7.21 16.44 -7.08
CA ALA A 108 -7.57 15.59 -8.21
C ALA A 108 -6.42 15.43 -9.22
N HIS A 109 -5.68 16.51 -9.49
CA HIS A 109 -4.51 16.47 -10.37
C HIS A 109 -3.41 15.55 -9.81
N ASN A 110 -3.09 15.70 -8.53
CA ASN A 110 -2.06 14.91 -7.85
C ASN A 110 -2.44 13.42 -7.78
N TRP A 111 -3.74 13.12 -7.67
CA TRP A 111 -4.24 11.76 -7.74
C TRP A 111 -4.04 11.14 -9.13
N GLU A 112 -4.36 11.88 -10.20
CA GLU A 112 -4.11 11.44 -11.57
C GLU A 112 -2.62 11.28 -11.85
N GLU A 113 -1.79 12.22 -11.40
CA GLU A 113 -0.34 12.15 -11.56
C GLU A 113 0.23 10.89 -10.90
N LEU A 114 -0.11 10.67 -9.62
CA LEU A 114 0.31 9.49 -8.87
C LEU A 114 -0.03 8.21 -9.60
N ARG A 115 -1.30 8.08 -10.03
CA ARG A 115 -1.78 6.90 -10.73
C ARG A 115 -1.01 6.66 -12.04
N ARG A 116 -0.79 7.71 -12.83
CA ARG A 116 -0.09 7.62 -14.12
C ARG A 116 1.35 7.16 -13.93
N PHE A 117 2.12 7.79 -13.03
CA PHE A 117 3.52 7.42 -12.91
C PHE A 117 3.74 6.08 -12.20
N MET A 118 2.87 5.70 -11.25
CA MET A 118 2.94 4.37 -10.64
C MET A 118 2.70 3.28 -11.68
N TRP A 119 1.76 3.52 -12.61
CA TRP A 119 1.53 2.64 -13.75
C TRP A 119 2.75 2.56 -14.69
N ASP A 120 3.28 3.70 -15.11
CA ASP A 120 4.36 3.79 -16.10
C ASP A 120 5.73 3.31 -15.58
N TYR A 121 6.00 3.53 -14.29
CA TYR A 121 7.33 3.33 -13.71
C TYR A 121 7.42 2.16 -12.74
N VAL A 122 6.31 1.76 -12.12
CA VAL A 122 6.29 0.78 -11.01
C VAL A 122 5.41 -0.43 -11.34
N GLY A 123 4.97 -0.55 -12.61
CA GLY A 123 4.21 -1.68 -13.15
C GLY A 123 4.98 -3.01 -13.20
N ILE A 124 4.62 -3.87 -14.16
CA ILE A 124 5.13 -5.26 -14.27
C ILE A 124 6.65 -5.28 -14.47
N VAL A 125 7.16 -4.46 -15.38
CA VAL A 125 8.59 -4.41 -15.72
C VAL A 125 9.19 -3.11 -15.21
N ARG A 126 10.13 -3.24 -14.28
CA ARG A 126 10.78 -2.12 -13.60
C ARG A 126 12.22 -1.96 -14.07
N THR A 127 12.75 -0.77 -13.84
CA THR A 127 14.19 -0.47 -13.94
C THR A 127 14.57 0.48 -12.82
N SER A 128 15.82 0.44 -12.38
CA SER A 128 16.38 1.34 -11.37
C SER A 128 16.15 2.80 -11.73
N ARG A 129 16.29 3.14 -13.03
CA ARG A 129 16.04 4.51 -13.53
C ARG A 129 14.56 4.91 -13.42
N ARG A 130 13.62 4.00 -13.72
CA ARG A 130 12.18 4.28 -13.58
C ARG A 130 11.78 4.41 -12.11
N LEU A 131 12.30 3.53 -11.25
CA LEU A 131 12.08 3.61 -9.80
C LEU A 131 12.62 4.92 -9.21
N GLN A 132 13.81 5.35 -9.62
CA GLN A 132 14.35 6.66 -9.19
C GLN A 132 13.46 7.83 -9.65
N ARG A 133 12.93 7.78 -10.88
CA ARG A 133 11.99 8.80 -11.37
C ARG A 133 10.69 8.84 -10.56
N ALA A 134 10.15 7.67 -10.21
CA ALA A 134 8.97 7.58 -9.34
C ALA A 134 9.27 8.14 -7.95
N ALA A 135 10.42 7.81 -7.35
CA ALA A 135 10.84 8.34 -6.05
C ALA A 135 10.93 9.87 -6.04
N ASN A 136 11.52 10.47 -7.09
CA ASN A 136 11.61 11.93 -7.20
C ASN A 136 10.23 12.60 -7.29
N ARG A 137 9.26 12.00 -8.02
CA ARG A 137 7.88 12.53 -8.10
C ARG A 137 7.13 12.39 -6.78
N LEU A 138 7.29 11.25 -6.11
CA LEU A 138 6.70 11.02 -4.79
C LEU A 138 7.20 12.02 -3.76
N HIS A 139 8.48 12.40 -3.82
CA HIS A 139 9.03 13.43 -2.95
C HIS A 139 8.34 14.79 -3.14
N LEU A 140 8.14 15.24 -4.39
CA LEU A 140 7.43 16.49 -4.69
C LEU A 140 5.97 16.43 -4.21
N LEU A 141 5.26 15.34 -4.50
CA LEU A 141 3.88 15.16 -4.02
C LEU A 141 3.80 15.17 -2.49
N HIS A 142 4.79 14.59 -1.80
CA HIS A 142 4.84 14.65 -0.35
C HIS A 142 4.99 16.07 0.20
N GLU A 143 5.77 16.92 -0.46
CA GLU A 143 5.93 18.32 -0.07
C GLU A 143 4.64 19.11 -0.30
N GLU A 144 4.04 18.98 -1.48
CA GLU A 144 2.76 19.63 -1.81
C GLU A 144 1.62 19.22 -0.88
N ILE A 145 1.48 17.91 -0.62
CA ILE A 145 0.44 17.40 0.29
C ILE A 145 0.68 17.90 1.71
N ARG A 146 1.94 17.98 2.16
CA ARG A 146 2.25 18.48 3.50
C ARG A 146 1.87 19.94 3.63
N ASP A 147 2.23 20.75 2.64
CA ASP A 147 1.86 22.17 2.60
C ASP A 147 0.33 22.34 2.61
N PHE A 148 -0.38 21.58 1.78
CA PHE A 148 -1.83 21.64 1.72
C PHE A 148 -2.48 21.20 3.04
N TYR A 149 -1.99 20.11 3.63
CA TYR A 149 -2.49 19.57 4.90
C TYR A 149 -2.29 20.52 6.09
N SER A 150 -1.24 21.36 6.07
CA SER A 150 -0.99 22.33 7.15
C SER A 150 -1.83 23.60 7.06
N HIS A 151 -2.33 23.96 5.88
CA HIS A 151 -2.97 25.26 5.64
C HIS A 151 -4.48 25.18 5.34
N PHE A 152 -4.97 24.01 4.89
CA PHE A 152 -6.36 23.84 4.47
C PHE A 152 -7.10 22.80 5.28
N ARG A 153 -8.43 22.95 5.35
CA ARG A 153 -9.30 21.96 5.98
C ARG A 153 -9.14 20.61 5.30
N VAL A 154 -8.98 19.60 6.14
CA VAL A 154 -8.77 18.22 5.70
C VAL A 154 -10.11 17.65 5.27
N ASP A 155 -10.15 17.11 4.05
CA ASP A 155 -11.25 16.30 3.56
C ASP A 155 -10.81 14.84 3.33
N ARG A 156 -11.75 14.02 2.91
CA ARG A 156 -11.49 12.60 2.61
C ARG A 156 -10.48 12.45 1.47
N ASP A 157 -10.61 13.22 0.40
CA ASP A 157 -9.86 13.01 -0.82
C ASP A 157 -8.37 13.38 -0.61
N LEU A 158 -8.08 14.41 0.20
CA LEU A 158 -6.74 14.76 0.66
C LEU A 158 -6.12 13.64 1.52
N LEU A 159 -6.88 13.07 2.46
CA LEU A 159 -6.40 11.97 3.31
C LEU A 159 -6.10 10.71 2.49
N GLU A 160 -6.97 10.38 1.54
CA GLU A 160 -6.76 9.25 0.63
C GLU A 160 -5.53 9.47 -0.24
N LEU A 161 -5.36 10.66 -0.82
CA LEU A 161 -4.16 11.01 -1.59
C LEU A 161 -2.90 10.88 -0.74
N ARG A 162 -2.89 11.44 0.49
CA ARG A 162 -1.76 11.32 1.41
C ARG A 162 -1.40 9.85 1.70
N ASN A 163 -2.41 9.01 1.96
CA ASN A 163 -2.20 7.58 2.21
C ASN A 163 -1.66 6.86 0.98
N LEU A 164 -2.18 7.16 -0.21
CA LEU A 164 -1.72 6.57 -1.47
C LEU A 164 -0.27 6.95 -1.78
N VAL A 165 0.12 8.21 -1.57
CA VAL A 165 1.51 8.66 -1.76
C VAL A 165 2.44 7.94 -0.78
N ALA A 166 2.07 7.84 0.51
CA ALA A 166 2.85 7.12 1.51
C ALA A 166 3.03 5.63 1.15
N VAL A 167 1.95 4.93 0.78
CA VAL A 167 2.03 3.51 0.35
C VAL A 167 2.86 3.36 -0.92
N SER A 168 2.73 4.30 -1.86
CA SER A 168 3.52 4.30 -3.10
C SER A 168 5.01 4.48 -2.84
N GLU A 169 5.39 5.34 -1.89
CA GLU A 169 6.78 5.49 -1.44
C GLU A 169 7.33 4.17 -0.89
N LEU A 170 6.58 3.49 -0.03
CA LEU A 170 6.99 2.20 0.52
C LEU A 170 7.19 1.15 -0.59
N ILE A 171 6.28 1.09 -1.58
CA ILE A 171 6.42 0.18 -2.73
C ILE A 171 7.67 0.50 -3.54
N VAL A 172 7.92 1.78 -3.85
CA VAL A 172 9.07 2.21 -4.65
C VAL A 172 10.38 1.94 -3.91
N ARG A 173 10.44 2.21 -2.60
CA ARG A 173 11.61 1.91 -1.76
C ARG A 173 11.91 0.41 -1.71
N CYS A 174 10.91 -0.41 -1.41
CA CYS A 174 11.03 -1.87 -1.46
C CYS A 174 11.53 -2.36 -2.82
N ALA A 175 10.98 -1.81 -3.92
CA ALA A 175 11.38 -2.20 -5.26
C ALA A 175 12.80 -1.73 -5.61
N ALA A 176 13.25 -0.58 -5.12
CA ALA A 176 14.59 -0.05 -5.37
C ALA A 176 15.68 -0.78 -4.57
N GLU A 177 15.36 -1.24 -3.36
CA GLU A 177 16.28 -2.03 -2.53
C GLU A 177 16.51 -3.44 -3.09
N ARG A 178 15.51 -4.04 -3.74
CA ARG A 178 15.62 -5.38 -4.34
C ARG A 178 16.33 -5.34 -5.69
N ARG A 179 17.59 -5.77 -5.70
CA ARG A 179 18.41 -5.92 -6.91
C ARG A 179 18.41 -7.38 -7.40
N GLU A 180 17.23 -7.93 -7.59
CA GLU A 180 16.97 -9.28 -8.11
C GLU A 180 15.58 -9.31 -8.76
N SER A 181 15.25 -10.37 -9.48
CA SER A 181 13.86 -10.64 -9.90
C SER A 181 13.34 -11.93 -9.27
N ARG A 182 12.17 -11.84 -8.62
CA ARG A 182 11.55 -12.94 -7.87
C ARG A 182 10.03 -12.72 -7.77
N GLY A 183 9.26 -13.73 -8.15
CA GLY A 183 7.80 -13.67 -8.09
C GLY A 183 7.24 -12.51 -8.93
N LEU A 184 6.42 -11.66 -8.31
CA LEU A 184 5.82 -10.47 -8.94
C LEU A 184 6.76 -9.26 -9.02
N HIS A 185 7.95 -9.35 -8.42
CA HIS A 185 8.98 -8.33 -8.57
C HIS A 185 9.89 -8.70 -9.75
N PHE A 186 9.75 -7.98 -10.86
CA PHE A 186 10.64 -8.10 -12.01
C PHE A 186 11.30 -6.77 -12.33
N THR A 187 12.63 -6.76 -12.30
CA THR A 187 13.46 -5.61 -12.66
C THR A 187 14.42 -6.00 -13.77
N GLN A 188 14.38 -5.27 -14.88
CA GLN A 188 15.15 -5.61 -16.08
C GLN A 188 16.67 -5.49 -15.86
N ASP A 189 17.10 -4.63 -14.93
CA ASP A 189 18.52 -4.46 -14.60
C ASP A 189 19.08 -5.68 -13.84
N PHE A 190 18.22 -6.45 -13.17
CA PHE A 190 18.57 -7.63 -12.38
C PHE A 190 17.56 -8.78 -12.65
N PRO A 191 17.61 -9.43 -13.82
CA PRO A 191 16.56 -10.34 -14.28
C PRO A 191 16.53 -11.69 -13.57
N SER A 192 17.54 -12.02 -12.77
CA SER A 192 17.68 -13.30 -12.09
C SER A 192 17.47 -13.18 -10.59
N PRO A 193 16.98 -14.23 -9.91
CA PRO A 193 16.94 -14.29 -8.46
C PRO A 193 18.37 -14.36 -7.89
N VAL A 194 18.59 -13.70 -6.76
CA VAL A 194 19.88 -13.69 -6.05
C VAL A 194 19.69 -14.41 -4.71
N PRO A 195 20.42 -15.51 -4.42
CA PRO A 195 20.23 -16.28 -3.19
C PRO A 195 20.34 -15.45 -1.90
N GLY A 196 21.25 -14.48 -1.85
CA GLY A 196 21.44 -13.58 -0.71
C GLY A 196 20.28 -12.61 -0.44
N GLN A 197 19.36 -12.43 -1.38
CA GLN A 197 18.17 -11.57 -1.24
C GLN A 197 16.89 -12.38 -0.99
N ARG A 198 17.00 -13.68 -0.68
CA ARG A 198 15.85 -14.54 -0.31
C ARG A 198 15.38 -14.28 1.13
N HIS A 199 14.94 -13.06 1.39
CA HIS A 199 14.32 -12.62 2.64
C HIS A 199 13.31 -11.50 2.34
N ASP A 200 12.45 -11.22 3.30
CA ASP A 200 11.45 -10.15 3.20
C ASP A 200 12.12 -8.78 3.36
N THR A 201 11.63 -7.80 2.61
CA THR A 201 12.06 -6.41 2.78
C THR A 201 11.24 -5.78 3.89
N VAL A 202 11.87 -5.44 5.01
CA VAL A 202 11.21 -4.82 6.16
C VAL A 202 11.60 -3.34 6.22
N LEU A 203 10.67 -2.46 5.87
CA LEU A 203 10.86 -1.02 6.00
C LEU A 203 10.54 -0.59 7.43
N ARG A 204 11.51 0.03 8.10
CA ARG A 204 11.31 0.64 9.41
C ARG A 204 11.10 2.15 9.25
N PRO A 205 10.19 2.76 10.02
CA PRO A 205 10.10 4.22 10.08
C PRO A 205 11.46 4.79 10.47
N SER A 206 11.88 5.88 9.82
CA SER A 206 13.02 6.65 10.33
C SER A 206 12.72 7.10 11.76
N PRO A 207 13.70 7.13 12.67
CA PRO A 207 13.53 7.82 13.94
C PRO A 207 12.98 9.22 13.65
N LYS A 208 11.92 9.62 14.35
CA LYS A 208 11.49 11.02 14.30
C LYS A 208 12.60 11.84 14.96
N ASP A 209 13.20 12.76 14.19
CA ASP A 209 13.97 13.87 14.74
C ASP A 209 13.06 14.80 15.56
#